data_AF-A0A0N8PRT0-F1
#
_entry.id   AF-A0A0N8PRT0-F1
#
_cell.length_a   1.000
_cell.length_b   1.000
_cell.length_c   1.000
_cell.angle_alpha   90.00
_cell.angle_beta   90.00
_cell.angle_gamma   90.00
#
_symmetry.space_group_name_H-M   'P 1'
#
loop_
_entity.id
_entity.type
_entity.pdbx_description
1 polymer ?
#
loop_
_entity_poly.entity_id
_entity_poly.type
_entity_poly.pdbx_seq_one_letter_code
_entity_poly.pdbx_strand_id
1 'polypeptide(L)'
;PHGTRVHIGEQAVVEVTGLRNPCGQLDQFQDGLLSAVLDRDAQGKLVRKAGIMGVVLAGGVVHPGDTIRAELPPPPHEALERV
;
A
#
# COMPACT_ATOMS: atom_id res chain seq x y z
N PRO A 1 1.92 2.57 8.63
CA PRO A 1 1.25 1.71 9.64
C PRO A 1 -0.18 1.44 9.22
N HIS A 2 -0.88 0.47 9.83
CA HIS A 2 -2.32 0.38 9.66
C HIS A 2 -2.98 1.68 10.13
N GLY A 3 -3.96 2.21 9.39
CA GLY A 3 -4.63 3.48 9.71
C GLY A 3 -3.83 4.74 9.35
N THR A 4 -2.70 4.63 8.63
CA THR A 4 -2.04 5.82 8.06
C THR A 4 -2.97 6.53 7.08
N ARG A 5 -3.12 7.85 7.21
CA ARG A 5 -3.89 8.67 6.27
C ARG A 5 -2.96 9.30 5.25
N VAL A 6 -3.22 9.03 3.97
CA VAL A 6 -2.51 9.57 2.83
C VAL A 6 -3.36 10.70 2.27
N HIS A 7 -2.91 11.93 2.48
CA HIS A 7 -3.49 13.13 1.91
C HIS A 7 -2.87 13.36 0.53
N ILE A 8 -3.69 13.55 -0.49
CA ILE A 8 -3.27 13.72 -1.89
C ILE A 8 -3.93 14.99 -2.44
N GLY A 9 -3.09 15.94 -2.87
CA GLY A 9 -3.58 17.23 -3.35
C GLY A 9 -4.30 18.01 -2.23
N GLU A 10 -5.35 18.73 -2.59
CA GLU A 10 -6.06 19.61 -1.66
C GLU A 10 -7.07 18.89 -0.76
N GLN A 11 -7.72 17.84 -1.26
CA GLN A 11 -8.94 17.29 -0.65
C GLN A 11 -8.94 15.78 -0.45
N ALA A 12 -8.25 15.02 -1.30
CA ALA A 12 -8.38 13.56 -1.30
C ALA A 12 -7.64 12.95 -0.10
N VAL A 13 -8.33 12.07 0.64
CA VAL A 13 -7.75 11.36 1.78
C VAL A 13 -8.05 9.87 1.65
N VAL A 14 -6.99 9.06 1.68
CA VAL A 14 -7.05 7.60 1.65
C VAL A 14 -6.46 7.05 2.94
N GLU A 15 -7.17 6.16 3.62
CA GLU A 15 -6.64 5.44 4.78
C GLU A 15 -6.04 4.10 4.36
N VAL A 16 -4.82 3.81 4.80
CA VAL A 16 -4.11 2.57 4.51
C VAL A 16 -4.68 1.43 5.37
N THR A 17 -5.13 0.37 4.72
CA THR A 17 -5.77 -0.79 5.38
C THR A 17 -4.90 -2.05 5.34
N GLY A 18 -3.92 -2.14 4.44
CA GLY A 18 -3.09 -3.35 4.37
C GLY A 18 -2.08 -3.37 3.24
N LEU A 19 -1.31 -4.44 3.19
CA LEU A 19 -0.43 -4.79 2.07
C LEU A 19 -1.28 -5.39 0.94
N ARG A 20 -1.02 -4.96 -0.30
CA ARG A 20 -1.60 -5.61 -1.48
C ARG A 20 -1.15 -7.07 -1.50
N ASN A 21 -2.09 -8.00 -1.69
CA ASN A 21 -1.77 -9.39 -1.98
C ASN A 21 -1.59 -9.58 -3.51
N PRO A 22 -0.36 -9.75 -4.01
CA PRO A 22 -0.15 -9.97 -5.44
C PRO A 22 -0.73 -11.32 -5.87
N CYS A 23 -1.14 -11.44 -7.13
CA CYS A 23 -1.76 -12.65 -7.68
C CYS A 23 -1.21 -12.97 -9.08
N GLY A 24 -1.62 -14.12 -9.63
CA GLY A 24 -1.16 -14.61 -10.92
C GLY A 24 -1.46 -13.70 -12.13
N GLN A 25 -2.28 -12.65 -11.98
CA GLN A 25 -2.46 -11.63 -13.03
C GLN A 25 -1.15 -10.91 -13.38
N LEU A 26 -0.19 -10.84 -12.44
CA LEU A 26 1.13 -10.29 -12.72
C LEU A 26 1.89 -11.14 -13.75
N ASP A 27 1.89 -12.46 -13.58
CA ASP A 27 2.55 -13.37 -14.52
C ASP A 27 1.80 -13.44 -15.86
N GLN A 28 0.48 -13.26 -15.87
CA GLN A 28 -0.29 -13.13 -17.12
C GLN A 28 0.11 -11.88 -17.92
N PHE A 29 0.56 -10.80 -17.26
CA PHE A 29 1.09 -9.62 -17.93
C PHE A 29 2.53 -9.83 -18.41
N GLN A 30 3.39 -10.38 -17.55
CA GLN A 30 4.75 -10.79 -17.92
C GLN A 30 5.26 -11.86 -16.95
N ASP A 31 5.77 -12.95 -17.51
CA ASP A 31 6.30 -14.09 -16.76
C ASP A 31 7.32 -13.67 -15.69
N GLY A 32 7.14 -14.21 -14.47
CA GLY A 32 8.05 -14.03 -13.33
C GLY A 32 7.79 -12.78 -12.49
N LEU A 33 6.86 -11.91 -12.87
CA LEU A 33 6.55 -10.69 -12.11
C LEU A 33 5.96 -10.97 -10.73
N LEU A 34 5.18 -12.05 -10.55
CA LEU A 34 4.69 -12.41 -9.21
C LEU A 34 5.85 -12.75 -8.28
N SER A 35 6.83 -13.52 -8.77
CA SER A 35 8.02 -13.83 -7.98
C SER A 35 8.88 -12.60 -7.72
N ALA A 36 8.94 -11.65 -8.66
CA ALA A 36 9.74 -10.43 -8.52
C ALA A 36 9.25 -9.51 -7.38
N VAL A 37 7.97 -9.59 -7.00
CA VAL A 37 7.39 -8.77 -5.91
C VAL A 37 7.26 -9.52 -4.58
N LEU A 38 7.72 -10.76 -4.51
CA LEU A 38 7.74 -11.56 -3.29
C LEU A 38 9.20 -11.78 -2.84
N ASP A 39 9.46 -11.49 -1.58
CA ASP A 39 10.79 -11.65 -0.99
C ASP A 39 10.68 -12.36 0.37
N ARG A 40 11.80 -12.71 0.98
CA ARG A 40 11.87 -13.26 2.33
C ARG A 40 12.84 -12.47 3.18
N ASP A 41 12.45 -12.15 4.40
CA ASP A 41 13.37 -11.54 5.35
C ASP A 41 14.36 -12.57 5.93
N ALA A 42 15.26 -12.11 6.80
CA ALA A 42 16.28 -12.95 7.43
C ALA A 42 15.70 -14.08 8.30
N GLN A 43 14.43 -14.00 8.67
CA GLN A 43 13.70 -15.00 9.45
C GLN A 43 12.84 -15.91 8.53
N GLY A 44 12.94 -15.73 7.21
CA GLY A 44 12.21 -16.51 6.21
C GLY A 44 10.74 -16.08 6.04
N LYS A 45 10.30 -15.01 6.71
CA LYS A 45 8.93 -14.51 6.61
C LYS A 45 8.74 -13.79 5.28
N LEU A 46 7.57 -14.01 4.69
CA LEU A 46 7.21 -13.45 3.38
C LEU A 46 7.08 -11.92 3.45
N VAL A 47 7.84 -11.24 2.61
CA VAL A 47 7.79 -9.79 2.38
C VAL A 47 7.11 -9.53 1.03
N ARG A 48 6.08 -8.69 1.04
CA ARG A 48 5.35 -8.31 -0.18
C ARG A 48 5.79 -6.92 -0.63
N LYS A 49 6.53 -6.85 -1.73
CA LYS A 49 6.96 -5.60 -2.39
C LYS A 49 5.94 -5.17 -3.46
N ALA A 50 4.65 -5.33 -3.15
CA ALA A 50 3.55 -5.17 -4.11
C ALA A 50 2.72 -3.88 -3.90
N GLY A 51 3.13 -3.01 -2.99
CA GLY A 51 2.39 -1.83 -2.59
C GLY A 51 1.37 -2.08 -1.47
N ILE A 52 0.54 -1.09 -1.22
CA ILE A 52 -0.46 -1.07 -0.14
C ILE A 52 -1.86 -0.88 -0.74
N MET A 53 -2.87 -1.24 0.05
CA MET A 53 -4.28 -0.98 -0.23
C MET A 53 -4.80 0.04 0.78
N GLY A 54 -5.87 0.74 0.38
CA GLY A 54 -6.53 1.70 1.25
C GLY A 54 -7.97 1.97 0.83
N VAL A 55 -8.69 2.66 1.69
CA VAL A 55 -10.08 3.09 1.48
C VAL A 55 -10.15 4.61 1.43
N VAL A 56 -11.04 5.15 0.59
CA VAL A 56 -11.21 6.60 0.48
C VAL A 56 -12.03 7.09 1.68
N LEU A 57 -11.44 7.96 2.50
CA LEU A 57 -12.14 8.65 3.59
C LEU A 57 -12.79 9.95 3.11
N ALA A 58 -12.11 10.67 2.20
CA ALA A 58 -12.60 11.88 1.56
C ALA A 58 -12.24 11.87 0.07
N GLY A 59 -13.25 12.06 -0.79
CA GLY A 59 -13.04 12.20 -2.22
C GLY A 59 -12.52 13.59 -2.59
N GLY A 60 -11.88 13.68 -3.74
CA GLY A 60 -11.34 14.91 -4.30
C GLY A 60 -10.73 14.66 -5.66
N VAL A 61 -10.49 15.72 -6.42
CA VAL A 61 -9.75 15.60 -7.68
C VAL A 61 -8.26 15.43 -7.38
N VAL A 62 -7.63 14.49 -8.06
CA VAL A 62 -6.18 14.22 -7.95
C VAL A 62 -5.56 14.40 -9.33
N HIS A 63 -4.45 15.10 -9.38
CA HIS A 63 -3.67 15.37 -10.59
C HIS A 63 -2.23 14.86 -10.48
N PRO A 64 -1.59 14.49 -11.60
CA PRO A 64 -0.16 14.23 -11.62
C PRO A 64 0.61 15.44 -11.07
N GLY A 65 1.54 15.18 -10.14
CA GLY A 65 2.32 16.22 -9.47
C GLY A 65 1.74 16.70 -8.14
N ASP A 66 0.53 16.24 -7.76
CA ASP A 66 -0.03 16.56 -6.45
C ASP A 66 0.89 16.10 -5.31
N THR A 67 0.97 16.94 -4.28
CA THR A 67 1.72 16.60 -3.07
C THR A 67 1.04 15.45 -2.34
N ILE A 68 1.84 14.48 -1.91
CA ILE A 68 1.39 13.36 -1.08
C ILE A 68 1.98 13.54 0.31
N ARG A 69 1.12 13.57 1.33
CA ARG A 69 1.53 13.64 2.74
C ARG A 69 0.97 12.45 3.51
N ALA A 70 1.85 11.72 4.20
CA ALA A 70 1.45 10.66 5.12
C ALA A 70 1.28 11.22 6.55
N GLU A 71 0.10 11.04 7.12
CA GLU A 71 -0.20 11.29 8.52
C GLU A 71 -0.26 9.93 9.25
N LEU A 72 0.64 9.74 10.20
CA LEU A 72 0.73 8.50 10.97
C LEU A 72 -0.37 8.45 12.04
N PRO A 73 -0.94 7.26 12.32
CA PRO A 73 -1.82 7.10 13.47
C PRO A 73 -1.04 7.33 14.78
N PRO A 74 -1.72 7.61 15.89
CA PRO A 74 -1.07 7.64 17.21
C PRO A 74 -0.35 6.31 17.52
N PRO A 75 0.75 6.35 18.29
CA PRO A 75 1.42 5.14 18.74
C PRO A 75 0.55 4.34 19.75
N PRO A 76 0.77 3.02 19.87
CA PRO A 76 1.75 2.22 19.14
C PRO A 76 1.31 1.93 17.70
N HIS A 77 2.27 1.94 16.77
CA HIS A 77 1.99 1.64 15.37
C HIS A 77 1.76 0.15 15.15
N GLU A 78 0.69 -0.18 14.43
CA GLU A 78 0.41 -1.52 13.96
C GLU A 78 1.02 -1.78 12.57
N ALA A 79 1.63 -2.95 12.41
CA ALA A 79 2.19 -3.40 11.14
C ALA A 79 1.07 -3.78 10.16
N LEU A 80 1.29 -3.58 8.86
CA LEU A 80 0.30 -3.94 7.85
C LEU A 80 0.27 -5.46 7.63
N GLU A 81 -0.94 -6.02 7.63
CA GLU A 81 -1.19 -7.39 7.17
C GLU A 81 -1.61 -7.40 5.69
N ARG A 82 -1.66 -8.58 5.07
CA ARG A 82 -2.22 -8.69 3.72
C ARG A 82 -3.73 -8.49 3.79
N VAL A 83 -4.27 -7.80 2.79
CA VAL A 83 -5.72 -7.80 2.49
C VAL A 83 -6.05 -8.78 1.38
#